data_AF-A0A931SCZ8-F1
#
_entry.id   AF-A0A931SCZ8-F1
#
_cell.length_a   1.000
_cell.length_b   1.000
_cell.length_c   1.000
_cell.angle_alpha   90.00
_cell.angle_beta   90.00
_cell.angle_gamma   90.00
#
_symmetry.space_group_name_H-M   'P 1'
#
loop_
_entity.id
_entity.type
_entity.pdbx_description
1 polymer ?
#
loop_
_entity_poly.entity_id
_entity_poly.type
_entity_poly.pdbx_seq_one_letter_code
_entity_poly.pdbx_strand_id
1 'polypeptide(L)'
;VCASTLALMDAGVPIAKMAAGIAMGLMMDHKGNYKVLTDLQGPEDHHGDMDLKVAGTADGITALQMDVKIEGVTPEILRDALAQAKKARLEILDVMARTIPAPRPELSPTAPRIVSLKINPDKIRDLIGPGGKMINQIIDATGAQIDVEDDGTVFVTAENAESGKQAVEWIKKVTREIIPGEILEGPVTRIFTFGAMVEVAPKQEGLIHISELAPYRVEQVTDIVNVGDIIPVKVKNIDEQGRVNLSLKDVPGRYSEEDAARYQAAHPYGSLGERPRRGGAPTHRREDRPRGPRRY
;
A
#
# COMPACT_ATOMS: atom_id res chain seq x y z
N VAL A 1 21.51 -5.56 -27.34
CA VAL A 1 21.90 -5.74 -25.92
C VAL A 1 22.50 -4.47 -25.36
N CYS A 2 23.70 -4.05 -25.78
CA CYS A 2 24.41 -2.90 -25.20
C CYS A 2 23.57 -1.61 -25.14
N ALA A 3 22.96 -1.22 -26.27
CA ALA A 3 22.09 -0.05 -26.33
C ALA A 3 20.89 -0.15 -25.39
N SER A 4 20.23 -1.31 -25.34
CA SER A 4 19.08 -1.56 -24.45
C SER A 4 19.47 -1.44 -22.98
N THR A 5 20.64 -1.95 -22.61
CA THR A 5 21.17 -1.82 -21.24
C THR A 5 21.38 -0.36 -20.87
N LEU A 6 22.02 0.43 -21.73
CA LEU A 6 22.20 1.87 -21.48
C LEU A 6 20.86 2.60 -21.42
N ALA A 7 19.92 2.28 -22.31
CA ALA A 7 18.59 2.89 -22.31
C ALA A 7 17.80 2.59 -21.03
N LEU A 8 17.86 1.34 -20.52
CA LEU A 8 17.24 0.97 -19.26
C LEU A 8 17.86 1.72 -18.07
N MET A 9 19.19 1.81 -18.04
CA MET A 9 19.91 2.55 -17.00
C MET A 9 19.59 4.05 -17.04
N ASP A 10 19.55 4.64 -18.23
CA ASP A 10 19.19 6.04 -18.42
C ASP A 10 17.74 6.33 -18.03
N ALA A 11 16.83 5.40 -18.30
CA ALA A 11 15.43 5.48 -17.89
C ALA A 11 15.21 5.30 -16.38
N GLY A 12 16.24 4.93 -15.61
CA GLY A 12 16.16 4.70 -14.17
C GLY A 12 15.65 3.30 -13.78
N VAL A 13 15.67 2.34 -14.71
CA VAL A 13 15.27 0.96 -14.42
C VAL A 13 16.34 0.29 -13.56
N PRO A 14 15.98 -0.30 -12.39
CA PRO A 14 16.94 -0.88 -11.46
C PRO A 14 17.43 -2.27 -11.92
N ILE A 15 18.12 -2.32 -13.07
CA ILE A 15 18.75 -3.56 -13.53
C ILE A 15 19.87 -3.95 -12.57
N ALA A 16 19.97 -5.25 -12.26
CA ALA A 16 20.94 -5.73 -11.28
C ALA A 16 22.40 -5.45 -11.68
N LYS A 17 22.73 -5.65 -12.98
CA LYS A 17 24.07 -5.49 -13.54
C LYS A 17 23.99 -5.11 -15.01
N MET A 18 25.00 -4.38 -15.49
CA MET A 18 25.15 -4.06 -16.90
C MET A 18 25.47 -5.32 -17.71
N ALA A 19 24.86 -5.45 -18.88
CA ALA A 19 25.12 -6.53 -19.83
C ALA A 19 25.56 -5.96 -21.18
N ALA A 20 26.50 -6.64 -21.83
CA ALA A 20 26.94 -6.35 -23.18
C ALA A 20 26.91 -7.61 -24.04
N GLY A 21 26.90 -7.43 -25.36
CA GLY A 21 26.98 -8.51 -26.33
C GLY A 21 28.12 -8.27 -27.30
N ILE A 22 28.68 -9.35 -27.83
CA ILE A 22 29.69 -9.34 -28.89
C ILE A 22 29.38 -10.43 -29.93
N ALA A 23 29.61 -10.12 -31.20
CA ALA A 23 29.58 -11.07 -32.30
C ALA A 23 31.00 -11.60 -32.56
N MET A 24 31.14 -12.92 -32.63
CA MET A 24 32.38 -13.62 -32.85
C MET A 24 32.24 -14.51 -34.08
N GLY A 25 33.34 -14.70 -34.79
CA GLY A 25 33.36 -15.52 -36.00
C GLY A 25 34.46 -16.56 -35.98
N LEU A 26 34.32 -17.53 -36.86
CA LEU A 26 35.36 -18.50 -37.17
C LEU A 26 35.62 -18.52 -38.67
N MET A 27 36.89 -18.53 -39.04
CA MET A 27 37.36 -18.86 -40.38
C MET A 27 38.26 -20.09 -40.25
N MET A 28 38.02 -21.13 -41.02
CA MET A 28 38.73 -22.40 -41.01
C MET A 28 39.16 -22.77 -42.43
N ASP A 29 40.43 -23.11 -42.60
CA ASP A 29 40.93 -23.63 -43.87
C ASP A 29 40.69 -25.14 -44.01
N HIS A 30 40.86 -25.68 -45.22
CA HIS A 30 40.70 -27.11 -45.50
C HIS A 30 41.73 -28.02 -44.78
N LYS A 31 42.75 -27.46 -44.15
CA LYS A 31 43.75 -28.19 -43.35
C LYS A 31 43.41 -28.21 -41.86
N GLY A 32 42.31 -27.55 -41.47
CA GLY A 32 41.85 -27.45 -40.08
C GLY A 32 42.50 -26.31 -39.29
N ASN A 33 43.29 -25.43 -39.92
CA ASN A 33 43.76 -24.22 -39.26
C ASN A 33 42.60 -23.23 -39.15
N TYR A 34 42.47 -22.56 -38.00
CA TYR A 34 41.36 -21.65 -37.78
C TYR A 34 41.79 -20.31 -37.20
N LYS A 35 40.92 -19.32 -37.36
CA LYS A 35 41.03 -18.00 -36.74
C LYS A 35 39.69 -17.57 -36.17
N VAL A 36 39.71 -17.15 -34.91
CA VAL A 36 38.56 -16.51 -34.26
C VAL A 36 38.59 -15.01 -34.58
N LEU A 37 37.48 -14.51 -35.11
CA LEU A 37 37.26 -13.10 -35.40
C LEU A 37 36.43 -12.46 -34.27
N THR A 38 36.70 -11.19 -33.98
CA THR A 38 35.99 -10.41 -32.95
C THR A 38 35.30 -9.25 -33.61
N ASP A 39 34.04 -9.02 -33.21
CA ASP A 39 33.16 -8.00 -33.76
C ASP A 39 32.95 -8.16 -35.27
N LEU A 40 32.44 -9.34 -35.63
CA LEU A 40 32.18 -9.73 -37.02
C LEU A 40 31.43 -8.65 -37.80
N GLN A 41 31.98 -8.29 -38.95
CA GLN A 41 31.28 -7.50 -39.95
C GLN A 41 30.42 -8.40 -40.85
N GLY A 42 29.45 -7.79 -41.56
CA GLY A 42 28.56 -8.52 -42.47
C GLY A 42 29.27 -9.41 -43.50
N PRO A 43 30.32 -8.94 -44.19
CA PRO A 43 31.08 -9.79 -45.12
C PRO A 43 31.78 -10.97 -44.44
N GLU A 44 32.32 -10.77 -43.23
CA GLU A 44 33.01 -11.80 -42.47
C GLU A 44 32.04 -12.87 -41.96
N ASP A 45 30.81 -12.48 -41.62
CA ASP A 45 29.74 -13.42 -41.27
C ASP A 45 29.28 -14.23 -42.49
N HIS A 46 29.08 -13.57 -43.64
CA HIS A 46 28.63 -14.23 -44.86
C HIS A 46 29.61 -15.30 -45.36
N HIS A 47 30.91 -15.04 -45.23
CA HIS A 47 31.97 -15.96 -45.66
C HIS A 47 32.57 -16.83 -44.55
N GLY A 48 32.17 -16.59 -43.29
CA GLY A 48 32.68 -17.31 -42.13
C GLY A 48 32.04 -18.69 -41.95
N ASP A 49 32.72 -19.54 -41.20
CA ASP A 49 32.38 -20.95 -40.99
C ASP A 49 31.54 -21.19 -39.73
N MET A 50 31.58 -20.24 -38.79
CA MET A 50 30.73 -20.21 -37.61
C MET A 50 30.46 -18.77 -37.21
N ASP A 51 29.22 -18.50 -36.82
CA ASP A 51 28.83 -17.30 -36.10
C ASP A 51 28.52 -17.64 -34.64
N LEU A 52 29.06 -16.83 -33.72
CA LEU A 52 28.86 -17.01 -32.29
C LEU A 52 28.56 -15.66 -31.64
N LYS A 53 27.35 -15.50 -31.12
CA LYS A 53 26.87 -14.29 -30.46
C LYS A 53 26.81 -14.56 -28.96
N VAL A 54 27.57 -13.80 -28.19
CA VAL A 54 27.69 -14.01 -26.74
C VAL A 54 27.29 -12.73 -26.02
N ALA A 55 26.33 -12.82 -25.12
CA ALA A 55 25.91 -11.72 -24.28
C ALA A 55 25.99 -12.08 -22.79
N GLY A 56 26.27 -11.10 -21.94
CA GLY A 56 26.43 -11.33 -20.52
C GLY A 56 26.92 -10.13 -19.73
N THR A 57 27.04 -10.34 -18.42
CA THR A 57 27.61 -9.39 -17.47
C THR A 57 29.10 -9.66 -17.27
N ALA A 58 29.73 -8.94 -16.35
CA ALA A 58 31.09 -9.23 -15.91
C ALA A 58 31.22 -10.62 -15.24
N ASP A 59 30.15 -11.10 -14.59
CA ASP A 59 30.18 -12.35 -13.82
C ASP A 59 29.90 -13.59 -14.67
N GLY A 60 29.18 -13.43 -15.78
CA GLY A 60 28.69 -14.60 -16.51
C GLY A 60 28.02 -14.27 -17.83
N ILE A 61 27.71 -15.34 -18.57
CA ILE A 61 26.96 -15.31 -19.82
C ILE A 61 25.47 -15.34 -19.46
N THR A 62 24.68 -14.45 -20.05
CA THR A 62 23.21 -14.43 -19.92
C THR A 62 22.52 -14.99 -21.16
N ALA A 63 23.17 -14.92 -22.31
CA ALA A 63 22.67 -15.51 -23.55
C ALA A 63 23.84 -15.91 -24.47
N LEU A 64 23.65 -17.00 -25.19
CA LEU A 64 24.57 -17.50 -26.20
C LEU A 64 23.74 -18.00 -27.37
N GLN A 65 24.09 -17.57 -28.57
CA GLN A 65 23.55 -18.07 -29.83
C GLN A 65 24.73 -18.44 -30.72
N MET A 66 24.65 -19.60 -31.38
CA MET A 66 25.71 -20.09 -32.25
C MET A 66 25.07 -20.70 -33.49
N ASP A 67 25.56 -20.29 -34.66
CA ASP A 67 25.22 -20.91 -35.93
C ASP A 67 26.51 -21.46 -36.57
N VAL A 68 26.50 -22.75 -36.89
CA VAL A 68 27.67 -23.46 -37.40
C VAL A 68 27.39 -23.87 -38.83
N LYS A 69 28.23 -23.42 -39.77
CA LYS A 69 28.05 -23.64 -41.21
C LYS A 69 28.89 -24.79 -41.76
N ILE A 70 29.82 -25.32 -40.96
CA ILE A 70 30.72 -26.43 -41.33
C ILE A 70 30.76 -27.53 -40.27
N GLU A 71 31.20 -28.71 -40.67
CA GLU A 71 31.64 -29.73 -39.69
C GLU A 71 33.04 -29.38 -39.16
N GLY A 72 33.38 -29.82 -37.94
CA GLY A 72 34.74 -29.68 -37.40
C GLY A 72 34.95 -28.61 -36.33
N VAL A 73 33.89 -27.96 -35.83
CA VAL A 73 33.99 -27.09 -34.64
C VAL A 73 34.19 -27.95 -33.39
N THR A 74 35.41 -27.99 -32.86
CA THR A 74 35.75 -28.76 -31.65
C THR A 74 35.43 -27.98 -30.36
N PRO A 75 35.29 -28.68 -29.21
CA PRO A 75 35.19 -28.01 -27.91
C PRO A 75 36.35 -27.07 -27.58
N GLU A 76 37.54 -27.32 -28.16
CA GLU A 76 38.72 -26.46 -28.00
C GLU A 76 38.55 -25.14 -28.74
N ILE A 77 38.10 -25.18 -30.00
CA ILE A 77 37.78 -23.98 -30.78
C ILE A 77 36.72 -23.14 -30.06
N LEU A 78 35.68 -23.79 -29.52
CA LEU A 78 34.64 -23.09 -28.78
C LEU A 78 35.18 -22.45 -27.50
N ARG A 79 36.10 -23.11 -26.78
CA ARG A 79 36.75 -22.56 -25.59
C ARG A 79 37.54 -21.29 -25.94
N ASP A 80 38.29 -21.32 -27.04
CA ASP A 80 39.09 -20.18 -27.49
C ASP A 80 38.18 -19.03 -27.95
N ALA A 81 37.13 -19.34 -28.69
CA ALA A 81 36.12 -18.37 -29.10
C ALA A 81 35.44 -17.69 -27.89
N LEU A 82 35.04 -18.46 -26.89
CA LEU A 82 34.42 -17.94 -25.66
C LEU A 82 35.40 -17.14 -24.80
N ALA A 83 36.67 -17.54 -24.74
CA ALA A 83 37.71 -16.78 -24.04
C ALA A 83 37.94 -15.41 -24.68
N GLN A 84 38.03 -15.38 -26.02
CA GLN A 84 38.18 -14.14 -26.78
C GLN A 84 36.91 -13.27 -26.68
N ALA A 85 35.72 -13.88 -26.74
CA ALA A 85 34.43 -13.21 -26.54
C ALA A 85 34.33 -12.56 -25.16
N LYS A 86 34.76 -13.26 -24.11
CA LYS A 86 34.77 -12.73 -22.74
C LYS A 86 35.62 -11.46 -22.67
N LYS A 87 36.84 -11.49 -23.24
CA LYS A 87 37.73 -10.33 -23.25
C LYS A 87 37.07 -9.13 -23.93
N ALA A 88 36.58 -9.32 -25.17
CA ALA A 88 35.93 -8.27 -25.93
C ALA A 88 34.67 -7.71 -25.23
N ARG A 89 33.85 -8.60 -24.65
CA ARG A 89 32.64 -8.19 -23.90
C ARG A 89 32.99 -7.34 -22.68
N LEU A 90 34.06 -7.66 -21.95
CA LEU A 90 34.51 -6.87 -20.81
C LEU A 90 35.03 -5.48 -21.23
N GLU A 91 35.71 -5.39 -22.38
CA GLU A 91 36.13 -4.10 -22.94
C GLU A 91 34.92 -3.23 -23.32
N ILE A 92 33.88 -3.81 -23.93
CA ILE A 92 32.62 -3.11 -24.23
C ILE A 92 31.94 -2.63 -22.94
N LEU A 93 31.86 -3.49 -21.92
CA LEU A 93 31.28 -3.13 -20.62
C LEU A 93 32.01 -1.96 -19.97
N ASP A 94 33.35 -1.92 -20.05
CA ASP A 94 34.15 -0.81 -19.52
C ASP A 94 33.82 0.51 -20.24
N VAL A 95 33.72 0.50 -21.57
CA VAL A 95 33.34 1.68 -22.35
C VAL A 95 31.90 2.14 -22.02
N MET A 96 30.96 1.21 -21.90
CA MET A 96 29.58 1.51 -21.50
C MET A 96 29.53 2.13 -20.09
N ALA A 97 30.29 1.58 -19.13
CA ALA A 97 30.34 2.06 -17.76
C ALA A 97 30.93 3.46 -17.63
N ARG A 98 31.84 3.86 -18.52
CA ARG A 98 32.32 5.26 -18.59
C ARG A 98 31.23 6.24 -19.01
N THR A 99 30.18 5.77 -19.70
CA THR A 99 29.05 6.61 -20.14
C THR A 99 27.97 6.70 -19.06
N ILE A 100 27.51 5.55 -18.56
CA ILE A 100 26.51 5.47 -17.48
C ILE A 100 26.97 4.40 -16.48
N PRO A 101 27.56 4.78 -15.32
CA PRO A 101 28.15 3.82 -14.40
C PRO A 101 27.11 3.04 -13.57
N ALA A 102 25.92 3.59 -13.38
CA ALA A 102 24.81 2.98 -12.64
C ALA A 102 23.46 3.48 -13.19
N PRO A 103 22.36 2.74 -13.01
CA PRO A 103 21.03 3.24 -13.34
C PRO A 103 20.76 4.59 -12.66
N ARG A 104 20.04 5.48 -13.34
CA ARG A 104 19.64 6.76 -12.74
C ARG A 104 18.81 6.50 -11.47
N PRO A 105 18.97 7.32 -10.41
CA PRO A 105 18.28 7.12 -9.14
C PRO A 105 16.77 7.34 -9.25
N GLU A 106 16.33 8.13 -10.23
CA GLU A 106 14.94 8.43 -10.48
C GLU A 106 14.54 7.98 -11.89
N LEU A 107 13.32 7.46 -12.01
CA LEU A 107 12.69 7.22 -13.31
C LEU A 107 12.50 8.55 -14.05
N SER A 108 12.59 8.49 -15.39
CA SER A 108 12.35 9.64 -16.26
C SER A 108 11.08 10.41 -15.85
N PRO A 109 11.09 11.76 -15.87
CA PRO A 109 9.91 12.57 -15.56
C PRO A 109 8.70 12.28 -16.47
N THR A 110 8.96 11.80 -17.68
CA THR A 110 7.93 11.45 -18.67
C THR A 110 7.55 9.97 -18.63
N ALA A 111 8.21 9.16 -17.79
CA ALA A 111 7.84 7.76 -17.63
C ALA A 111 6.62 7.67 -16.70
N PRO A 112 5.59 6.90 -17.08
CA PRO A 112 4.48 6.60 -16.18
C PRO A 112 5.01 6.03 -14.87
N ARG A 113 4.58 6.61 -13.75
CA ARG A 113 4.95 6.12 -12.42
C ARG A 113 3.83 5.24 -11.90
N ILE A 114 4.18 4.00 -11.57
CA ILE A 114 3.30 3.09 -10.84
C ILE A 114 3.67 3.23 -9.36
N VAL A 115 2.75 3.77 -8.57
CA VAL A 115 2.87 3.83 -7.12
C VAL A 115 1.99 2.72 -6.54
N SER A 116 2.61 1.79 -5.81
CA SER A 116 1.86 0.78 -5.07
C SER A 116 1.65 1.23 -3.63
N LEU A 117 0.45 1.02 -3.11
CA LEU A 117 0.14 1.16 -1.69
C LEU A 117 -0.72 0.00 -1.20
N LYS A 118 -0.59 -0.33 0.08
CA LYS A 118 -1.41 -1.35 0.76
C LYS A 118 -2.49 -0.66 1.57
N ILE A 119 -3.74 -1.07 1.40
CA ILE A 119 -4.88 -0.68 2.21
C ILE A 119 -5.45 -1.92 2.92
N ASN A 120 -6.31 -1.71 3.92
CA ASN A 120 -7.05 -2.80 4.52
C ASN A 120 -8.07 -3.35 3.48
N PRO A 121 -8.11 -4.68 3.23
CA PRO A 121 -9.08 -5.31 2.33
C PRO A 121 -10.53 -4.92 2.61
N ASP A 122 -10.92 -4.70 3.86
CA ASP A 122 -12.28 -4.28 4.23
C ASP A 122 -12.64 -2.90 3.67
N LYS A 123 -11.64 -2.05 3.40
CA LYS A 123 -11.78 -0.70 2.87
C LYS A 123 -11.79 -0.62 1.34
N ILE A 124 -11.62 -1.75 0.64
CA ILE A 124 -11.74 -1.79 -0.83
C ILE A 124 -13.13 -1.31 -1.27
N ARG A 125 -14.18 -1.70 -0.55
CA ARG A 125 -15.56 -1.27 -0.85
C ARG A 125 -15.75 0.23 -0.70
N ASP A 126 -15.11 0.84 0.30
CA ASP A 126 -15.16 2.28 0.54
C ASP A 126 -14.41 3.05 -0.56
N LEU A 127 -13.25 2.52 -1.00
CA LEU A 127 -12.46 3.08 -2.09
C LEU A 127 -13.19 3.02 -3.45
N ILE A 128 -13.80 1.89 -3.79
CA ILE A 128 -14.57 1.74 -5.03
C ILE A 128 -15.85 2.59 -4.96
N GLY A 129 -16.53 2.55 -3.82
CA GLY A 129 -17.81 3.20 -3.60
C GLY A 129 -18.96 2.54 -4.37
N PRO A 130 -20.21 3.02 -4.21
CA PRO A 130 -21.38 2.42 -4.84
C PRO A 130 -21.28 2.50 -6.36
N GLY A 131 -21.19 1.35 -7.03
CA GLY A 131 -21.06 1.25 -8.49
C GLY A 131 -19.78 1.89 -9.05
N GLY A 132 -18.69 1.95 -8.28
CA GLY A 132 -17.42 2.51 -8.73
C GLY A 132 -17.37 4.05 -8.73
N LYS A 133 -18.39 4.73 -8.19
CA LYS A 133 -18.44 6.20 -8.22
C LYS A 133 -17.24 6.88 -7.56
N MET A 134 -16.72 6.32 -6.47
CA MET A 134 -15.64 6.96 -5.73
C MET A 134 -14.31 6.82 -6.48
N ILE A 135 -13.97 5.61 -6.91
CA ILE A 135 -12.74 5.39 -7.67
C ILE A 135 -12.75 6.15 -9.00
N ASN A 136 -13.89 6.19 -9.70
CA ASN A 136 -14.04 6.96 -10.94
C ASN A 136 -13.88 8.47 -10.69
N GLN A 137 -14.38 9.01 -9.57
CA GLN A 137 -14.13 10.42 -9.22
C GLN A 137 -12.65 10.73 -9.02
N ILE A 138 -11.89 9.81 -8.41
CA ILE A 138 -10.44 9.98 -8.23
C ILE A 138 -9.75 9.91 -9.59
N ILE A 139 -10.11 8.95 -10.44
CA ILE A 139 -9.57 8.79 -11.80
C ILE A 139 -9.84 10.06 -12.63
N ASP A 140 -11.10 10.53 -12.67
CA ASP A 140 -11.50 11.70 -13.46
C ASP A 140 -10.81 12.98 -13.00
N ALA A 141 -10.64 13.15 -11.68
CA ALA A 141 -10.03 14.35 -11.11
C ALA A 141 -8.50 14.39 -11.25
N THR A 142 -7.84 13.23 -11.21
CA THR A 142 -6.37 13.14 -11.19
C THR A 142 -5.78 12.75 -12.55
N GLY A 143 -6.57 12.13 -13.43
CA GLY A 143 -6.11 11.51 -14.67
C GLY A 143 -5.28 10.24 -14.45
N ALA A 144 -5.20 9.71 -13.22
CA ALA A 144 -4.48 8.48 -12.91
C ALA A 144 -5.34 7.24 -13.20
N GLN A 145 -4.71 6.14 -13.59
CA GLN A 145 -5.32 4.82 -13.58
C GLN A 145 -5.13 4.17 -12.22
N ILE A 146 -6.16 3.51 -11.71
CA ILE A 146 -6.15 2.89 -10.37
C ILE A 146 -6.64 1.46 -10.50
N ASP A 147 -5.78 0.51 -10.20
CA ASP A 147 -6.11 -0.92 -10.12
C ASP A 147 -6.07 -1.36 -8.65
N VAL A 148 -7.06 -2.14 -8.23
CA VAL A 148 -7.20 -2.61 -6.84
C VAL A 148 -7.29 -4.13 -6.85
N GLU A 149 -6.38 -4.76 -6.11
CA GLU A 149 -6.35 -6.21 -5.88
C GLU A 149 -7.17 -6.59 -4.65
N ASP A 150 -7.68 -7.84 -4.63
CA ASP A 150 -8.49 -8.37 -3.54
C ASP A 150 -7.75 -8.42 -2.18
N ASP A 151 -6.42 -8.41 -2.22
CA ASP A 151 -5.56 -8.43 -1.03
C ASP A 151 -5.29 -7.02 -0.44
N GLY A 152 -5.95 -5.99 -0.98
CA GLY A 152 -5.79 -4.60 -0.58
C GLY A 152 -4.59 -3.90 -1.20
N THR A 153 -3.92 -4.50 -2.19
CA THR A 153 -2.87 -3.81 -2.96
C THR A 153 -3.52 -2.90 -3.99
N VAL A 154 -3.13 -1.62 -3.99
CA VAL A 154 -3.62 -0.62 -4.96
C VAL A 154 -2.45 -0.15 -5.79
N PHE A 155 -2.58 -0.22 -7.11
CA PHE A 155 -1.64 0.33 -8.08
C PHE A 155 -2.20 1.62 -8.65
N VAL A 156 -1.46 2.71 -8.49
CA VAL A 156 -1.79 4.02 -9.06
C VAL A 156 -0.78 4.32 -10.16
N THR A 157 -1.25 4.34 -11.40
CA THR A 157 -0.43 4.65 -12.58
C THR A 157 -0.78 6.05 -13.07
N ALA A 158 0.21 6.95 -13.13
CA ALA A 158 0.01 8.31 -13.64
C ALA A 158 1.13 8.72 -14.59
N GLU A 159 0.80 9.51 -15.61
CA GLU A 159 1.77 10.07 -16.57
C GLU A 159 2.72 11.09 -15.95
N ASN A 160 2.27 11.76 -14.88
CA ASN A 160 3.06 12.74 -14.14
C ASN A 160 3.08 12.39 -12.64
N ALA A 161 4.16 12.81 -11.96
CA ALA A 161 4.36 12.50 -10.55
C ALA A 161 3.38 13.24 -9.60
N GLU A 162 2.78 14.34 -10.04
CA GLU A 162 1.88 15.15 -9.21
C GLU A 162 0.48 14.52 -9.14
N SER A 163 -0.12 14.19 -10.28
CA SER A 163 -1.35 13.41 -10.41
C SER A 163 -1.30 12.11 -9.63
N GLY A 164 -0.18 11.36 -9.74
CA GLY A 164 0.00 10.13 -8.97
C GLY A 164 0.00 10.38 -7.46
N LYS A 165 0.67 11.45 -6.99
CA LYS A 165 0.66 11.83 -5.56
C LYS A 165 -0.72 12.24 -5.09
N GLN A 166 -1.44 13.05 -5.87
CA GLN A 166 -2.80 13.49 -5.53
C GLN A 166 -3.76 12.30 -5.41
N ALA A 167 -3.70 11.36 -6.35
CA ALA A 167 -4.49 10.13 -6.30
C ALA A 167 -4.17 9.29 -5.06
N VAL A 168 -2.88 9.08 -4.76
CA VAL A 168 -2.43 8.34 -3.57
C VAL A 168 -2.90 9.02 -2.27
N GLU A 169 -2.80 10.34 -2.16
CA GLU A 169 -3.29 11.07 -0.99
C GLU A 169 -4.80 10.97 -0.83
N TRP A 170 -5.55 11.02 -1.94
CA TRP A 170 -6.99 10.86 -1.90
C TRP A 170 -7.37 9.45 -1.45
N ILE A 171 -6.75 8.41 -2.02
CA ILE A 171 -6.96 7.02 -1.62
C ILE A 171 -6.69 6.88 -0.11
N LYS A 172 -5.55 7.39 0.38
CA LYS A 172 -5.22 7.36 1.82
C LYS A 172 -6.26 8.04 2.70
N LYS A 173 -6.89 9.13 2.24
CA LYS A 173 -7.95 9.81 2.97
C LYS A 173 -9.23 8.99 3.03
N VAL A 174 -9.59 8.32 1.93
CA VAL A 174 -10.80 7.48 1.85
C VAL A 174 -10.62 6.18 2.62
N THR A 175 -9.44 5.58 2.56
CA THR A 175 -9.11 4.33 3.25
C THR A 175 -8.46 4.57 4.61
N ARG A 176 -8.59 5.79 5.17
CA ARG A 176 -8.01 6.11 6.47
C ARG A 176 -8.69 5.25 7.53
N GLU A 177 -7.89 4.53 8.29
CA GLU A 177 -8.38 3.82 9.46
C GLU A 177 -8.45 4.78 10.64
N ILE A 178 -9.59 4.75 11.33
CA ILE A 178 -9.78 5.51 12.56
C ILE A 178 -9.28 4.65 13.70
N ILE A 179 -8.29 5.13 14.44
CA ILE A 179 -7.67 4.37 15.52
C ILE A 179 -8.29 4.78 16.87
N PRO A 180 -8.72 3.83 17.72
CA PRO A 180 -9.14 4.15 19.08
C PRO A 180 -8.08 4.96 19.84
N GLY A 181 -8.49 6.05 20.47
CA GLY A 181 -7.64 6.99 21.19
C GLY A 181 -7.20 8.21 20.37
N GLU A 182 -7.36 8.20 19.05
CA GLU A 182 -7.06 9.34 18.18
C GLU A 182 -8.01 10.51 18.46
N ILE A 183 -7.50 11.74 18.38
CA ILE A 183 -8.31 12.97 18.44
C ILE A 183 -8.42 13.51 17.03
N LEU A 184 -9.65 13.61 16.54
CA LEU A 184 -10.01 14.11 15.22
C LEU A 184 -10.84 15.38 15.37
N GLU A 185 -10.91 16.19 14.33
CA GLU A 185 -11.76 17.38 14.29
C GLU A 185 -12.72 17.25 13.11
N GLY A 186 -14.00 17.54 13.34
CA GLY A 186 -15.02 17.32 12.34
C GLY A 186 -16.30 18.12 12.60
N PRO A 187 -17.08 18.40 11.54
CA PRO A 187 -18.36 19.06 11.67
C PRO A 187 -19.42 18.11 12.23
N VAL A 188 -20.30 18.65 13.09
CA VAL A 188 -21.52 17.96 13.51
C VAL A 188 -22.48 17.90 12.34
N THR A 189 -22.72 16.71 11.80
CA THR A 189 -23.60 16.52 10.64
C THR A 189 -25.06 16.46 11.05
N ARG A 190 -25.36 15.79 12.18
CA ARG A 190 -26.73 15.53 12.66
C ARG A 190 -26.79 15.48 14.18
N ILE A 191 -27.91 15.91 14.75
CA ILE A 191 -28.19 15.80 16.18
C ILE A 191 -29.40 14.88 16.39
N PHE A 192 -29.29 14.01 17.38
CA PHE A 192 -30.35 13.13 17.88
C PHE A 192 -30.64 13.45 19.34
N THR A 193 -31.74 12.93 19.88
CA THR A 193 -32.09 13.10 21.30
C THR A 193 -31.09 12.44 22.26
N PHE A 194 -30.33 11.45 21.79
CA PHE A 194 -29.38 10.66 22.59
C PHE A 194 -27.91 10.91 22.23
N GLY A 195 -27.62 11.80 21.27
CA GLY A 195 -26.25 12.04 20.84
C GLY A 195 -26.11 12.94 19.61
N ALA A 196 -24.87 13.21 19.22
CA ALA A 196 -24.53 13.97 18.01
C ALA A 196 -23.68 13.10 17.07
N MET A 197 -23.91 13.25 15.77
CA MET A 197 -23.13 12.61 14.72
C MET A 197 -22.09 13.60 14.20
N VAL A 198 -20.83 13.17 14.12
CA VAL A 198 -19.71 13.99 13.68
C VAL A 198 -18.99 13.29 12.54
N GLU A 199 -18.74 14.00 11.44
CA GLU A 199 -17.95 13.48 10.33
C GLU A 199 -16.47 13.52 10.69
N VAL A 200 -15.85 12.35 10.86
CA VAL A 200 -14.47 12.18 11.34
C VAL A 200 -13.49 11.85 10.22
N ALA A 201 -14.00 11.34 9.10
CA ALA A 201 -13.30 11.22 7.83
C ALA A 201 -14.33 11.29 6.69
N PRO A 202 -13.92 11.54 5.43
CA PRO A 202 -14.86 11.66 4.31
C PRO A 202 -15.79 10.43 4.22
N LYS A 203 -17.10 10.65 4.35
CA LYS A 203 -18.13 9.59 4.38
C LYS A 203 -18.06 8.63 5.59
N GLN A 204 -17.27 8.93 6.62
CA GLN A 204 -17.22 8.18 7.86
C GLN A 204 -17.65 9.06 9.03
N GLU A 205 -18.78 8.71 9.61
CA GLU A 205 -19.36 9.40 10.77
C GLU A 205 -19.15 8.60 12.05
N GLY A 206 -19.03 9.31 13.17
CA GLY A 206 -19.02 8.72 14.50
C GLY A 206 -20.05 9.37 15.42
N LEU A 207 -20.57 8.59 16.37
CA LEU A 207 -21.59 9.02 17.31
C LEU A 207 -20.96 9.42 18.63
N ILE A 208 -21.24 10.64 19.08
CA ILE A 208 -21.03 11.06 20.48
C ILE A 208 -22.33 10.80 21.23
N HIS A 209 -22.34 9.87 22.17
CA HIS A 209 -23.48 9.67 23.06
C HIS A 209 -23.65 10.88 24.01
N ILE A 210 -24.87 11.18 24.47
CA ILE A 210 -25.14 12.34 25.34
C ILE A 210 -24.31 12.34 26.63
N SER A 211 -23.96 11.15 27.16
CA SER A 211 -23.08 10.99 28.34
C SER A 211 -21.59 11.22 28.06
N GLU A 212 -21.22 11.41 26.79
CA GLU A 212 -19.85 11.60 26.30
C GLU A 212 -19.63 13.03 25.79
N LEU A 213 -20.66 13.88 25.80
CA LEU A 213 -20.56 15.29 25.40
C LEU A 213 -19.82 16.15 26.42
N ALA A 214 -20.08 15.91 27.70
CA ALA A 214 -19.52 16.69 28.80
C ALA A 214 -19.30 15.79 30.04
N PRO A 215 -18.43 16.20 30.98
CA PRO A 215 -18.26 15.50 32.25
C PRO A 215 -19.46 15.65 33.20
N TYR A 216 -20.43 16.48 32.84
CA TYR A 216 -21.65 16.75 33.61
C TYR A 216 -22.91 16.26 32.87
N ARG A 217 -24.05 16.20 33.58
CA ARG A 217 -25.31 15.72 33.02
C ARG A 217 -25.89 16.74 32.05
N VAL A 218 -25.90 16.42 30.76
CA VAL A 218 -26.50 17.23 29.70
C VAL A 218 -27.97 16.84 29.56
N GLU A 219 -28.89 17.82 29.55
CA GLU A 219 -30.32 17.56 29.30
C GLU A 219 -30.63 17.47 27.81
N GLN A 220 -30.08 18.38 27.00
CA GLN A 220 -30.24 18.37 25.55
C GLN A 220 -28.89 18.49 24.85
N VAL A 221 -28.70 17.70 23.80
CA VAL A 221 -27.46 17.70 23.00
C VAL A 221 -27.17 19.09 22.41
N THR A 222 -28.23 19.82 22.05
CA THR A 222 -28.20 21.19 21.51
C THR A 222 -27.64 22.22 22.49
N ASP A 223 -27.55 21.90 23.78
CA ASP A 223 -26.96 22.80 24.78
C ASP A 223 -25.43 22.87 24.67
N ILE A 224 -24.81 21.85 24.04
CA ILE A 224 -23.35 21.72 23.93
C ILE A 224 -22.86 21.84 22.48
N VAL A 225 -23.61 21.32 21.52
CA VAL A 225 -23.22 21.26 20.11
C VAL A 225 -24.41 21.56 19.20
N ASN A 226 -24.17 22.29 18.11
CA ASN A 226 -25.14 22.55 17.06
C ASN A 226 -24.71 21.89 15.74
N VAL A 227 -25.67 21.66 14.84
CA VAL A 227 -25.38 21.16 13.49
C VAL A 227 -24.51 22.20 12.77
N GLY A 228 -23.39 21.74 12.21
CA GLY A 228 -22.39 22.58 11.54
C GLY A 228 -21.21 22.98 12.42
N ASP A 229 -21.26 22.77 13.74
CA ASP A 229 -20.14 23.07 14.63
C ASP A 229 -18.95 22.15 14.34
N ILE A 230 -17.76 22.72 14.17
CA ILE A 230 -16.51 21.98 14.03
C ILE A 230 -15.94 21.75 15.42
N ILE A 231 -15.89 20.49 15.86
CA ILE A 231 -15.45 20.14 17.21
C ILE A 231 -14.34 19.08 17.22
N PRO A 232 -13.34 19.18 18.12
CA PRO A 232 -12.43 18.08 18.40
C PRO A 232 -13.18 16.95 19.12
N VAL A 233 -12.93 15.72 18.72
CA VAL A 233 -13.56 14.49 19.22
C VAL A 233 -12.51 13.41 19.39
N LYS A 234 -12.56 12.66 20.48
CA LYS A 234 -11.69 11.51 20.71
C LYS A 234 -12.40 10.22 20.35
N VAL A 235 -11.73 9.35 19.59
CA VAL A 235 -12.24 8.02 19.28
C VAL A 235 -12.14 7.15 20.53
N LYS A 236 -13.27 6.65 21.04
CA LYS A 236 -13.30 5.77 22.20
C LYS A 236 -13.04 4.32 21.82
N ASN A 237 -13.89 3.81 20.94
CA ASN A 237 -13.81 2.46 20.41
C ASN A 237 -14.60 2.37 19.10
N ILE A 238 -14.34 1.29 18.37
CA ILE A 238 -15.12 0.87 17.22
C ILE A 238 -15.85 -0.40 17.68
N ASP A 239 -17.17 -0.43 17.53
CA ASP A 239 -17.95 -1.61 17.90
C ASP A 239 -17.84 -2.74 16.87
N GLU A 240 -18.39 -3.92 17.19
CA GLU A 240 -18.38 -5.09 16.30
C GLU A 240 -19.11 -4.86 14.96
N GLN A 241 -19.91 -3.80 14.85
CA GLN A 241 -20.61 -3.40 13.63
C GLN A 241 -19.85 -2.32 12.85
N GLY A 242 -18.65 -1.94 13.28
CA GLY A 242 -17.82 -0.91 12.64
C GLY A 242 -18.25 0.53 12.94
N ARG A 243 -19.17 0.74 13.90
CA ARG A 243 -19.61 2.10 14.30
C ARG A 243 -18.58 2.71 15.24
N VAL A 244 -18.21 3.95 14.94
CA VAL A 244 -17.20 4.70 15.69
C VAL A 244 -17.89 5.45 16.84
N ASN A 245 -17.55 5.09 18.08
CA ASN A 245 -18.00 5.85 19.25
C ASN A 245 -16.99 6.93 19.57
N LEU A 246 -17.49 8.16 19.69
CA LEU A 246 -16.70 9.34 19.93
C LEU A 246 -16.98 9.91 21.32
N SER A 247 -16.01 10.62 21.87
CA SER A 247 -16.12 11.31 23.14
C SER A 247 -15.60 12.73 23.03
N LEU A 248 -16.42 13.68 23.45
CA LEU A 248 -16.07 15.10 23.52
C LEU A 248 -15.47 15.46 24.88
N LYS A 249 -15.88 14.76 25.95
CA LYS A 249 -15.37 14.96 27.31
C LYS A 249 -13.94 14.44 27.50
N ASP A 250 -13.55 13.40 26.75
CA ASP A 250 -12.21 12.81 26.86
C ASP A 250 -11.14 13.56 26.03
N VAL A 251 -11.52 14.69 25.41
CA VAL A 251 -10.60 15.59 24.70
C VAL A 251 -9.81 16.40 25.73
N PRO A 252 -8.47 16.28 25.79
CA PRO A 252 -7.64 16.97 26.77
C PRO A 252 -7.80 18.50 26.68
N GLY A 253 -7.98 19.16 27.82
CA GLY A 253 -8.01 20.62 27.92
C GLY A 253 -9.32 21.29 27.50
N ARG A 254 -10.35 20.54 27.08
CA ARG A 254 -11.64 21.12 26.68
C ARG A 254 -12.51 21.54 27.86
N TYR A 255 -12.50 20.78 28.95
CA TYR A 255 -13.25 21.07 30.17
C TYR A 255 -12.28 21.12 31.36
N SER A 256 -12.44 22.13 32.22
CA SER A 256 -11.68 22.21 33.47
C SER A 256 -12.30 21.33 34.56
N GLU A 257 -11.52 20.94 35.57
CA GLU A 257 -12.06 20.27 36.76
C GLU A 257 -13.08 21.16 37.50
N GLU A 258 -12.94 22.49 37.39
CA GLU A 258 -13.92 23.44 37.90
C GLU A 258 -15.26 23.39 37.16
N ASP A 259 -15.28 23.14 35.85
CA ASP A 259 -16.52 23.04 35.06
C ASP A 259 -17.33 21.80 35.47
N ALA A 260 -16.64 20.70 35.77
CA ALA A 260 -17.26 19.49 36.31
C ALA A 260 -17.80 19.72 37.74
N ALA A 261 -17.03 20.42 38.58
CA ALA A 261 -17.39 20.71 39.97
C ALA A 261 -18.51 21.76 40.12
N ARG A 262 -18.51 22.82 39.29
CA ARG A 262 -19.55 23.87 39.27
C ARG A 262 -20.92 23.31 38.94
N TYR A 263 -20.98 22.29 38.08
CA TYR A 263 -22.24 21.64 37.74
C TYR A 263 -22.77 20.73 38.87
N GLN A 264 -21.88 19.99 39.55
CA GLN A 264 -22.25 19.21 40.74
C GLN A 264 -22.74 20.10 41.90
N ALA A 265 -22.18 21.29 42.04
CA ALA A 265 -22.64 22.30 43.00
C ALA A 265 -23.98 22.93 42.60
N ALA A 266 -24.27 23.10 41.30
CA ALA A 266 -25.52 23.70 40.81
C ALA A 266 -26.73 22.75 40.85
N HIS A 267 -26.53 21.43 40.93
CA HIS A 267 -27.61 20.43 40.94
C HIS A 267 -27.40 19.34 42.01
N PRO A 268 -27.58 19.66 43.31
CA PRO A 268 -27.31 18.73 44.42
C PRO A 268 -28.24 17.51 44.50
N TYR A 269 -29.28 17.43 43.66
CA TYR A 269 -30.31 16.36 43.68
C TYR A 269 -30.34 15.47 42.42
N GLY A 270 -29.24 15.38 41.66
CA GLY A 270 -29.13 14.51 40.49
C GLY A 270 -28.63 13.08 40.75
N SER A 271 -28.41 12.68 42.01
CA SER A 271 -27.92 11.34 42.36
C SER A 271 -28.71 10.73 43.53
N LEU A 272 -29.82 10.08 43.22
CA LEU A 272 -30.27 8.90 43.95
C LEU A 272 -30.68 7.83 42.95
N GLY A 273 -29.65 7.30 42.27
CA GLY A 273 -29.68 6.08 41.48
C GLY A 273 -29.12 4.88 42.24
N GLU A 274 -29.14 4.87 43.58
CA GLU A 274 -29.01 3.62 44.34
C GLU A 274 -30.40 2.99 44.45
N ARG A 275 -30.64 1.96 43.64
CA ARG A 275 -31.73 1.00 43.89
C ARG A 275 -31.52 0.40 45.28
N PRO A 276 -32.49 0.48 46.21
CA PRO A 276 -32.41 -0.27 47.45
C PRO A 276 -32.40 -1.76 47.10
N ARG A 277 -31.39 -2.48 47.60
CA ARG A 277 -31.38 -3.95 47.59
C ARG A 277 -32.65 -4.43 48.26
N ARG A 278 -33.50 -5.11 47.49
CA ARG A 278 -34.75 -5.73 47.95
C ARG A 278 -34.39 -6.71 49.08
N GLY A 279 -34.71 -6.34 50.31
CA GLY A 279 -34.51 -7.16 51.49
C GLY A 279 -35.20 -8.51 51.36
N GLY A 280 -34.49 -9.56 51.78
CA GLY A 280 -34.98 -10.92 51.81
C GLY A 280 -36.23 -11.05 52.69
N ALA A 281 -37.22 -11.79 52.18
CA ALA A 281 -38.39 -12.18 52.92
C ALA A 281 -38.01 -13.18 54.05
N PRO A 282 -38.67 -13.15 55.22
CA PRO A 282 -38.41 -14.11 56.29
C PRO A 282 -38.91 -15.50 55.88
N THR A 283 -38.04 -16.50 55.99
CA THR A 283 -38.35 -17.91 55.79
C THR A 283 -39.34 -18.39 56.86
N HIS A 284 -40.59 -18.63 56.47
CA HIS A 284 -41.51 -19.44 57.26
C HIS A 284 -41.10 -20.91 57.17
N ARG A 285 -40.72 -21.50 58.32
CA ARG A 285 -40.71 -22.95 58.54
C ARG A 285 -42.05 -23.53 58.13
N ARG A 286 -42.06 -24.51 57.22
CA ARG A 286 -43.12 -25.49 57.10
C ARG A 286 -42.51 -26.88 57.08
N GLU A 287 -43.13 -27.71 57.89
CA GLU A 287 -42.74 -29.05 58.30
C GLU A 287 -42.77 -30.07 57.17
N ASP A 288 -42.00 -31.13 57.41
CA ASP A 288 -41.96 -32.42 56.72
C ASP A 288 -43.33 -32.93 56.27
N ARG A 289 -43.41 -33.40 55.02
CA ARG A 289 -44.22 -34.59 54.67
C ARG A 289 -43.57 -35.38 53.52
N PRO A 290 -43.62 -36.73 53.54
CA PRO A 290 -42.81 -37.57 52.66
C PRO A 290 -43.44 -37.81 51.29
N ARG A 291 -42.56 -38.07 50.30
CA ARG A 291 -42.87 -38.45 48.92
C ARG A 291 -43.68 -39.76 48.84
N GLY A 292 -44.80 -39.71 48.12
CA GLY A 292 -45.50 -40.88 47.57
C GLY A 292 -45.01 -41.24 46.16
N PRO A 293 -45.19 -42.50 45.70
CA PRO A 293 -44.31 -43.11 44.72
C PRO A 293 -44.72 -42.91 43.25
N ARG A 294 -43.70 -43.03 42.39
CA ARG A 294 -43.76 -43.16 40.92
C ARG A 294 -44.73 -44.27 40.49
N ARG A 295 -45.49 -44.02 39.42
CA ARG A 295 -46.02 -45.08 38.56
C ARG A 295 -45.29 -45.06 37.21
N TYR A 296 -44.99 -46.27 36.77
CA TYR A 296 -44.50 -46.66 35.45
C TYR A 296 -45.49 -46.27 34.35
#